data_AF-A0A2E2MY27-F1
#
_entry.id   AF-A0A2E2MY27-F1
#
_cell.length_a   1.000
_cell.length_b   1.000
_cell.length_c   1.000
_cell.angle_alpha   90.00
_cell.angle_beta   90.00
_cell.angle_gamma   90.00
#
_symmetry.space_group_name_H-M   'P 1'
#
loop_
_entity.id
_entity.type
_entity.pdbx_description
1 polymer ?
#
loop_
_entity_poly.entity_id
_entity_poly.type
_entity_poly.pdbx_seq_one_letter_code
_entity_poly.pdbx_strand_id
1 'polypeptide(L)'
;MDLRALDRYIDDHLARRFKVADLAAFACLSETHFTERFRAQTGMSPWQYVMRRRLEASRQLLMRSRLPLSEIAALTGFAHQSALSRAYRKHYGHPPSQTRRHVSEISSPNLHHLTAKSAH
;
A
#
# COMPACT_ATOMS: atom_id res chain seq x y z
N MET A 1 -1.91 22.71 -5.82
CA MET A 1 -0.76 21.89 -5.38
C MET A 1 -0.72 20.69 -6.29
N ASP A 2 0.45 20.29 -6.76
CA ASP A 2 0.57 19.12 -7.63
C ASP A 2 0.50 17.83 -6.82
N LEU A 3 -0.65 17.15 -6.91
CA LEU A 3 -0.87 15.89 -6.21
C LEU A 3 -0.01 14.74 -6.77
N ARG A 4 0.37 14.76 -8.06
CA ARG A 4 1.20 13.70 -8.64
C ARG A 4 2.64 13.80 -8.13
N ALA A 5 3.19 15.00 -8.08
CA ALA A 5 4.51 15.23 -7.50
C ALA A 5 4.53 14.86 -6.00
N LEU A 6 3.47 15.22 -5.28
CA LEU A 6 3.32 14.88 -3.87
C LEU A 6 3.19 13.38 -3.63
N ASP A 7 2.43 12.69 -4.47
CA ASP A 7 2.27 11.24 -4.44
C ASP A 7 3.60 10.52 -4.60
N ARG A 8 4.41 10.96 -5.57
CA ARG A 8 5.77 10.42 -5.78
C ARG A 8 6.65 10.65 -4.55
N TYR A 9 6.62 11.86 -4.01
CA TYR A 9 7.35 12.19 -2.81
C TYR A 9 6.93 11.32 -1.62
N ILE A 10 5.62 11.10 -1.42
CA ILE A 10 5.11 10.21 -0.37
C ILE A 10 5.63 8.78 -0.57
N ASP A 11 5.51 8.24 -1.78
CA ASP A 11 5.90 6.87 -2.11
C ASP A 11 7.39 6.62 -1.89
N ASP A 12 8.25 7.56 -2.29
CA ASP A 12 9.70 7.49 -2.10
C ASP A 12 10.11 7.54 -0.62
N HIS A 13 9.20 7.97 0.27
CA HIS A 13 9.47 8.18 1.70
C HIS A 13 8.56 7.37 2.64
N LEU A 14 7.82 6.37 2.14
CA LEU A 14 6.84 5.62 2.94
C LEU A 14 7.44 4.97 4.20
N ALA A 15 8.65 4.42 4.09
CA ALA A 15 9.36 3.75 5.18
C ALA A 15 9.75 4.69 6.33
N ARG A 16 9.88 5.99 6.07
CA ARG A 16 10.33 6.97 7.07
C ARG A 16 9.20 7.34 8.02
N ARG A 17 9.57 7.79 9.22
CA ARG A 17 8.62 8.40 10.14
C ARG A 17 8.18 9.74 9.55
N PHE A 18 6.89 9.82 9.23
CA PHE A 18 6.34 10.85 8.38
C PHE A 18 5.76 12.00 9.21
N LYS A 19 6.08 13.26 8.89
CA LYS A 19 5.45 14.43 9.49
C LYS A 19 4.68 15.22 8.44
N VAL A 20 3.55 15.81 8.83
CA VAL A 20 2.76 16.69 7.96
C VAL A 20 3.58 17.90 7.52
N ALA A 21 4.46 18.40 8.39
CA ALA A 21 5.47 19.41 8.10
C ALA A 21 6.32 19.11 6.85
N ASP A 22 6.71 17.85 6.62
CA ASP A 22 7.55 17.49 5.48
C ASP A 22 6.81 17.71 4.15
N LEU A 23 5.51 17.41 4.12
CA LEU A 23 4.67 17.63 2.94
C LEU A 23 4.33 19.09 2.73
N ALA A 24 4.08 19.82 3.82
CA ALA A 24 3.86 21.25 3.76
C ALA A 24 5.09 21.97 3.18
N ALA A 25 6.28 21.60 3.67
CA ALA A 25 7.55 22.11 3.16
C ALA A 25 7.77 21.76 1.69
N PHE A 26 7.53 20.51 1.28
CA PHE A 26 7.60 20.10 -0.13
C PHE A 26 6.66 20.91 -1.03
N ALA A 27 5.47 21.23 -0.52
CA ALA A 27 4.48 22.04 -1.21
C ALA A 27 4.71 23.56 -1.12
N CYS A 28 5.78 24.02 -0.45
CA CYS A 28 6.05 25.43 -0.15
C CYS A 28 4.89 26.13 0.57
N LEU A 29 4.28 25.45 1.55
CA LEU A 29 3.15 25.93 2.35
C LEU A 29 3.45 25.80 3.84
N SER A 30 2.78 26.63 4.65
CA SER A 30 2.66 26.35 6.09
C SER A 30 1.82 25.09 6.32
N GLU A 31 1.98 24.43 7.48
CA GLU A 31 1.22 23.22 7.81
C GLU A 31 -0.30 23.42 7.79
N THR A 32 -0.77 24.58 8.24
CA THR A 32 -2.20 24.96 8.23
C THR A 32 -2.73 25.07 6.81
N HIS A 33 -2.10 25.91 5.98
CA HIS A 33 -2.53 26.09 4.58
C HIS A 33 -2.42 24.80 3.78
N PHE A 34 -1.39 24.00 4.03
CA PHE A 34 -1.24 22.69 3.44
C PHE A 34 -2.42 21.79 3.82
N THR A 35 -2.73 21.66 5.12
CA THR A 35 -3.81 20.77 5.59
C THR A 35 -5.17 21.18 5.03
N GLU A 36 -5.49 22.47 5.02
CA GLU A 36 -6.74 23.00 4.46
C GLU A 36 -6.84 22.74 2.96
N ARG A 37 -5.82 23.13 2.19
CA ARG A 37 -5.81 22.93 0.73
C ARG A 37 -5.79 21.46 0.36
N PHE A 38 -5.05 20.64 1.09
CA PHE A 38 -4.98 19.20 0.88
C PHE A 38 -6.34 18.54 1.11
N ARG A 39 -7.01 18.89 2.22
CA ARG A 39 -8.35 18.36 2.52
C ARG A 39 -9.38 18.85 1.51
N ALA A 40 -9.32 20.10 1.08
CA ALA A 40 -10.20 20.63 0.05
C ALA A 40 -10.06 19.89 -1.29
N GLN A 41 -8.85 19.45 -1.66
CA GLN A 41 -8.59 18.73 -2.91
C GLN A 41 -8.85 17.22 -2.82
N THR A 42 -8.54 16.59 -1.68
CA THR A 42 -8.56 15.12 -1.56
C THR A 42 -9.73 14.57 -0.74
N GLY A 43 -10.43 15.44 0.00
CA GLY A 43 -11.45 15.04 0.97
C GLY A 43 -10.88 14.39 2.25
N MET A 44 -9.56 14.26 2.38
CA MET A 44 -8.90 13.52 3.47
C MET A 44 -7.90 14.42 4.20
N SER A 45 -7.62 14.11 5.46
CA SER A 45 -6.45 14.69 6.11
C SER A 45 -5.16 14.12 5.49
N PRO A 46 -4.05 14.88 5.52
CA PRO A 46 -2.77 14.38 5.02
C PRO A 46 -2.35 13.04 5.63
N TRP A 47 -2.60 12.84 6.93
CA TRP A 47 -2.25 11.60 7.62
C TRP A 47 -3.08 10.41 7.14
N GLN A 48 -4.40 10.60 6.94
CA GLN A 48 -5.26 9.55 6.37
C GLN A 48 -4.80 9.16 4.96
N TYR A 49 -4.39 10.16 4.16
CA TYR A 49 -3.92 9.92 2.81
C TYR A 49 -2.62 9.12 2.79
N VAL A 50 -1.62 9.51 3.61
CA VAL A 50 -0.37 8.76 3.74
C VAL A 50 -0.63 7.32 4.20
N MET A 51 -1.54 7.12 5.15
CA MET A 51 -1.92 5.77 5.58
C MET A 51 -2.51 4.95 4.43
N ARG A 52 -3.37 5.55 3.58
CA ARG A 52 -3.91 4.90 2.39
C ARG A 52 -2.80 4.51 1.40
N ARG A 53 -1.82 5.40 1.17
CA ARG A 53 -0.65 5.12 0.31
C ARG A 53 0.20 3.98 0.82
N ARG A 54 0.48 3.95 2.13
CA ARG A 54 1.20 2.82 2.78
C ARG A 54 0.49 1.49 2.56
N LEU A 55 -0.83 1.48 2.71
CA LEU A 55 -1.64 0.29 2.51
C LEU A 55 -1.64 -0.17 1.04
N GLU A 56 -1.76 0.76 0.11
CA GLU A 56 -1.69 0.47 -1.32
C GLU A 56 -0.32 -0.08 -1.73
N ALA A 57 0.78 0.54 -1.29
CA ALA A 57 2.12 0.02 -1.50
C ALA A 57 2.31 -1.38 -0.89
N SER A 58 1.79 -1.61 0.32
CA SER A 58 1.86 -2.93 0.96
C SER A 58 1.11 -3.99 0.16
N ARG A 59 -0.05 -3.64 -0.41
CA ARG A 59 -0.84 -4.53 -1.29
C ARG A 59 -0.06 -4.86 -2.56
N GLN A 60 0.59 -3.88 -3.18
CA GLN A 60 1.43 -4.12 -4.36
C GLN A 60 2.60 -5.06 -4.06
N LEU A 61 3.30 -4.86 -2.93
CA LEU A 61 4.38 -5.76 -2.50
C LEU A 61 3.88 -7.18 -2.20
N LEU A 62 2.71 -7.31 -1.56
CA LEU A 62 2.07 -8.60 -1.32
C LEU A 62 1.74 -9.35 -2.62
N MET A 63 1.41 -8.61 -3.69
CA MET A 63 1.05 -9.18 -4.98
C MET A 63 2.24 -9.44 -5.90
N ARG A 64 3.37 -8.76 -5.71
CA ARG A 64 4.51 -8.80 -6.64
C ARG A 64 5.76 -9.49 -6.07
N SER A 65 5.75 -9.84 -4.78
CA SER A 65 6.93 -10.38 -4.11
C SER A 65 6.58 -11.49 -3.11
N ARG A 66 7.60 -12.22 -2.68
CA ARG A 66 7.52 -13.21 -1.59
C ARG A 66 8.04 -12.70 -0.26
N LEU A 67 8.27 -11.38 -0.12
CA LEU A 67 8.87 -10.78 1.07
C LEU A 67 8.07 -11.14 2.34
N PRO A 68 8.72 -11.38 3.48
CA PRO A 68 8.01 -11.60 4.73
C PRO A 68 7.19 -10.36 5.12
N LEU A 69 6.09 -10.56 5.85
CA LEU A 69 5.18 -9.46 6.21
C LEU A 69 5.85 -8.40 7.10
N SER A 70 6.85 -8.81 7.90
CA SER A 70 7.71 -7.93 8.68
C SER A 70 8.51 -6.97 7.81
N GLU A 71 9.06 -7.44 6.69
CA GLU A 71 9.82 -6.62 5.75
C GLU A 71 8.89 -5.68 4.96
N ILE A 72 7.73 -6.17 4.51
CA ILE A 72 6.71 -5.32 3.89
C ILE A 72 6.28 -4.21 4.85
N ALA A 73 6.10 -4.53 6.14
CA ALA A 73 5.77 -3.52 7.15
C ALA A 73 6.86 -2.44 7.26
N ALA A 74 8.13 -2.83 7.32
CA ALA A 74 9.25 -1.91 7.37
C ALA A 74 9.34 -1.02 6.11
N LEU A 75 9.23 -1.61 4.91
CA LEU A 75 9.28 -0.89 3.63
C LEU A 75 8.13 0.10 3.45
N THR A 76 6.98 -0.15 4.08
CA THR A 76 5.78 0.69 3.98
C THR A 76 5.52 1.53 5.24
N GLY A 77 6.51 1.60 6.14
CA GLY A 77 6.49 2.51 7.29
C GLY A 77 5.57 2.11 8.44
N PHE A 78 5.19 0.84 8.54
CA PHE A 78 4.54 0.29 9.72
C PHE A 78 5.58 -0.17 10.73
N ALA A 79 5.34 0.11 12.02
CA ALA A 79 6.26 -0.25 13.08
C ALA A 79 6.54 -1.77 13.14
N HIS A 80 5.50 -2.60 12.97
CA HIS A 80 5.59 -4.06 13.02
C HIS A 80 4.54 -4.71 12.10
N GLN A 81 4.73 -5.99 11.79
CA GLN A 81 3.80 -6.77 10.95
C GLN A 81 2.35 -6.79 11.48
N SER A 82 2.17 -6.75 12.80
CA SER A 82 0.86 -6.73 13.45
C SER A 82 0.12 -5.41 13.23
N ALA A 83 0.86 -4.29 13.23
CA ALA A 83 0.32 -2.97 12.91
C ALA A 83 -0.15 -2.90 11.45
N LEU A 84 0.67 -3.39 10.52
CA LEU A 84 0.28 -3.54 9.11
C LEU A 84 -0.97 -4.41 8.99
N SER A 85 -0.98 -5.60 9.60
CA SER A 85 -2.10 -6.55 9.51
C SER A 85 -3.43 -5.94 9.99
N ARG A 86 -3.40 -5.21 11.10
CA ARG A 86 -4.58 -4.54 11.65
C ARG A 86 -5.09 -3.43 10.74
N ALA A 87 -4.20 -2.56 10.28
CA ALA A 87 -4.55 -1.46 9.37
C ALA A 87 -5.07 -2.00 8.02
N TYR A 88 -4.41 -3.02 7.48
CA TYR A 88 -4.77 -3.67 6.23
C TYR A 88 -6.16 -4.30 6.29
N ARG A 89 -6.45 -5.08 7.35
CA ARG A 89 -7.77 -5.67 7.55
C ARG A 89 -8.85 -4.61 7.71
N LYS A 90 -8.56 -3.53 8.46
CA LYS A 90 -9.50 -2.41 8.63
C LYS A 90 -9.84 -1.73 7.30
N HIS A 91 -8.88 -1.64 6.38
CA HIS A 91 -9.04 -0.93 5.12
C HIS A 91 -9.61 -1.80 3.98
N TYR A 92 -9.13 -3.04 3.83
CA TYR A 92 -9.51 -3.95 2.74
C TYR A 92 -10.54 -5.02 3.15
N GLY A 93 -10.91 -5.10 4.43
CA GLY A 93 -11.88 -6.07 4.94
C GLY A 93 -11.31 -7.48 5.20
N HIS A 94 -10.08 -7.76 4.78
CA HIS A 94 -9.43 -9.07 4.92
C HIS A 94 -7.93 -8.94 5.27
N PRO A 95 -7.28 -9.98 5.83
CA PRO A 95 -5.87 -9.91 6.20
C PRO A 95 -4.93 -9.93 4.97
N PRO A 96 -3.67 -9.46 5.13
CA PRO A 96 -2.63 -9.51 4.09
C PRO A 96 -2.39 -10.89 3.48
N SER A 97 -2.49 -11.94 4.30
CA SER A 97 -2.26 -13.34 3.88
C SER A 97 -3.26 -13.81 2.83
N GLN A 98 -4.49 -13.27 2.84
CA GLN A 98 -5.48 -13.59 1.83
C GLN A 98 -5.11 -12.98 0.47
N THR A 99 -4.65 -11.72 0.45
CA THR A 99 -4.13 -11.08 -0.78
C THR A 99 -3.03 -11.92 -1.42
N ARG A 100 -2.11 -12.45 -0.60
CA ARG A 100 -0.97 -13.24 -1.07
C ARG A 100 -1.41 -14.57 -1.70
N ARG A 101 -2.39 -15.25 -1.11
CA ARG A 101 -2.91 -16.53 -1.65
C ARG A 101 -3.53 -16.39 -3.04
N HIS A 102 -4.30 -15.32 -3.26
CA HIS A 102 -4.88 -15.07 -4.58
C HIS A 102 -3.83 -14.91 -5.69
N VAL A 103 -2.64 -14.38 -5.39
CA VAL A 103 -1.56 -14.26 -6.37
C VAL A 103 -0.91 -15.61 -6.68
N SER A 104 -0.71 -16.47 -5.67
CA SER A 104 -0.19 -17.82 -5.91
C SER A 104 -1.13 -18.70 -6.73
N GLU A 105 -2.45 -18.49 -6.58
CA GLU A 105 -3.48 -19.19 -7.36
C GLU A 105 -3.54 -18.71 -8.81
N ILE A 106 -3.37 -17.40 -9.08
CA ILE A 106 -3.36 -16.84 -10.44
C ILE A 106 -2.03 -17.13 -11.18
N SER A 107 -0.92 -17.25 -10.47
CA SER A 107 0.41 -17.52 -11.07
C SER A 107 0.67 -19.00 -11.39
N SER A 108 -0.31 -19.87 -11.13
CA SER A 108 -0.31 -21.26 -11.59
C SER A 108 -1.26 -21.35 -12.80
N PRO A 109 -0.79 -21.25 -14.06
CA PRO A 109 -1.62 -21.68 -15.17
C PRO A 109 -1.88 -23.18 -14.99
N ASN A 110 -3.17 -23.49 -14.87
CA ASN A 110 -3.71 -24.83 -14.79
C ASN A 110 -3.10 -25.71 -15.92
N LEU A 111 -2.27 -26.70 -15.60
CA LEU A 111 -1.83 -27.72 -16.56
C LEU A 111 -2.05 -29.13 -16.01
N HIS A 112 -3.24 -29.44 -15.49
CA HIS A 112 -3.58 -30.83 -15.17
C HIS A 112 -5.08 -31.11 -15.36
N HIS A 113 -5.60 -31.03 -16.60
CA HIS A 113 -6.72 -31.90 -17.03
C HIS A 113 -6.93 -31.97 -18.55
N LEU A 114 -6.03 -32.62 -19.27
CA LEU A 114 -6.34 -33.30 -20.53
C LEU A 114 -5.58 -34.64 -20.53
N THR A 115 -6.06 -35.59 -19.73
CA THR A 115 -5.69 -36.99 -19.96
C THR A 115 -6.40 -37.44 -21.24
N ALA A 116 -5.57 -37.73 -22.23
CA ALA A 116 -5.95 -38.50 -23.40
C ALA A 116 -6.69 -39.77 -22.98
N LYS A 117 -7.90 -39.95 -23.49
CA LYS A 117 -8.49 -41.26 -23.74
C LYS A 117 -8.80 -41.35 -25.23
N SER A 118 -7.74 -41.58 -26.01
CA SER A 118 -7.82 -42.48 -27.17
C SER A 118 -7.29 -43.82 -26.72
N ALA A 119 -8.15 -44.83 -26.63
CA ALA A 119 -7.79 -46.23 -26.76
C ALA A 119 -9.05 -47.07 -27.01
N HIS A 120 -9.14 -47.55 -28.26
CA HIS A 120 -9.80 -48.76 -28.74
C HIS A 120 -11.32 -48.89 -28.60
#